data_AF-A0A316S700-F1
#
_entry.id   AF-A0A316S700-F1
#
_cell.length_a   1.000
_cell.length_b   1.000
_cell.length_c   1.000
_cell.angle_alpha   90.00
_cell.angle_beta   90.00
_cell.angle_gamma   90.00
#
_symmetry.space_group_name_H-M   'P 1'
#
loop_
_entity.id
_entity.type
_entity.pdbx_description
1 polymer ?
#
loop_
_entity_poly.entity_id
_entity_poly.type
_entity_poly.pdbx_seq_one_letter_code
_entity_poly.pdbx_strand_id
1 'polypeptide(L)'
;MNKIFKILTASVMLIAALAIAGCGGGDKFAGNWVSTKNSTFSKFDGSDYRQLKIEKNGDSYLLTETNNHYNLKEKKIGNKGFLPIFDATFVWETKKPTQTSAKLRDENTLVVDGTMNMATITYVEKDGTLLVGKQVYSKEKEGNMQKFKEEEQKRLQALYDADDMGFYHKESFNSFGFSDAPTDKK
;
A
#
# COMPACT_ATOMS: atom_id res chain seq x y z
N MET A 1 -25.91 7.20 -39.39
CA MET A 1 -25.11 7.49 -38.18
C MET A 1 -23.81 6.72 -38.26
N ASN A 2 -22.74 7.40 -38.68
CA ASN A 2 -21.48 6.77 -39.09
C ASN A 2 -20.76 6.11 -37.90
N LYS A 3 -20.44 4.82 -38.05
CA LYS A 3 -19.67 4.01 -37.07
C LYS A 3 -18.31 4.65 -36.74
N ILE A 4 -17.77 5.44 -37.65
CA ILE A 4 -16.53 6.21 -37.51
C ILE A 4 -16.65 7.28 -36.40
N PHE A 5 -17.82 7.89 -36.23
CA PHE A 5 -18.05 8.91 -35.19
C PHE A 5 -18.03 8.31 -33.78
N LYS A 6 -18.45 7.04 -33.62
CA LYS A 6 -18.42 6.34 -32.32
C LYS A 6 -17.00 5.91 -31.91
N ILE A 7 -16.15 5.60 -32.89
CA ILE A 7 -14.75 5.18 -32.65
C ILE A 7 -13.88 6.39 -32.26
N LEU A 8 -14.10 7.56 -32.88
CA LEU A 8 -13.42 8.80 -32.49
C LEU A 8 -13.76 9.22 -31.06
N THR A 9 -15.02 9.13 -30.63
CA THR A 9 -15.42 9.49 -29.26
C THR A 9 -14.82 8.57 -28.19
N ALA A 10 -14.72 7.26 -28.47
CA ALA A 10 -14.12 6.31 -27.53
C ALA A 10 -12.59 6.47 -27.41
N SER A 11 -11.92 6.87 -28.50
CA SER A 11 -10.47 7.10 -28.53
C SER A 11 -10.07 8.36 -27.76
N VAL A 12 -10.88 9.42 -27.82
CA VAL A 12 -10.65 10.67 -27.07
C VAL A 12 -10.88 10.48 -25.56
N MET A 13 -11.83 9.62 -25.14
CA MET A 13 -12.00 9.27 -23.72
C MET A 13 -10.82 8.45 -23.17
N LEU A 14 -10.21 7.59 -23.98
CA LEU A 14 -9.04 6.80 -23.56
C LEU A 14 -7.78 7.67 -23.40
N ILE A 15 -7.63 8.68 -24.27
CA ILE A 15 -6.53 9.65 -24.18
C ILE A 15 -6.73 10.61 -22.99
N ALA A 16 -7.98 10.96 -22.65
CA ALA A 16 -8.27 11.73 -21.44
C ALA A 16 -7.98 10.95 -20.14
N ALA A 17 -8.15 9.63 -20.13
CA ALA A 17 -7.78 8.78 -19.00
C ALA A 17 -6.25 8.59 -18.87
N LEU A 18 -5.52 8.59 -20.00
CA LEU A 18 -4.05 8.54 -20.01
C LEU A 18 -3.39 9.89 -19.72
N ALA A 19 -4.08 11.01 -19.95
CA ALA A 19 -3.57 12.36 -19.65
C ALA A 19 -3.46 12.66 -18.13
N ILE A 20 -4.08 11.86 -17.26
CA ILE A 20 -3.97 12.01 -15.79
C ILE A 20 -2.75 11.23 -15.25
N ALA A 21 -2.15 10.33 -16.05
CA ALA A 21 -1.03 9.50 -15.61
C ALA A 21 0.36 10.13 -15.82
N GLY A 22 0.47 11.32 -16.42
CA GLY A 22 1.72 12.06 -16.43
C GLY A 22 1.86 13.07 -17.56
N CYS A 23 1.55 14.34 -17.27
CA CYS A 23 2.21 15.48 -17.93
C CYS A 23 1.95 16.77 -17.13
N GLY A 24 2.90 17.13 -16.26
CA GLY A 24 3.40 18.50 -16.04
C GLY A 24 2.48 19.72 -15.97
N GLY A 25 1.22 19.61 -15.51
CA GLY A 25 0.35 20.78 -15.29
C GLY A 25 -0.81 20.56 -14.30
N GLY A 26 -0.79 19.44 -13.57
CA GLY A 26 -1.84 19.03 -12.64
C GLY A 26 -1.60 19.47 -11.20
N ASP A 27 -2.66 19.46 -10.41
CA ASP A 27 -2.64 19.71 -8.97
C ASP A 27 -1.53 18.91 -8.27
N LYS A 28 -0.65 19.58 -7.53
CA LYS A 28 0.57 18.97 -6.97
C LYS A 28 0.30 17.88 -5.94
N PHE A 29 -0.86 17.89 -5.30
CA PHE A 29 -1.26 16.84 -4.37
C PHE A 29 -1.92 15.66 -5.08
N ALA A 30 -2.67 15.91 -6.15
CA ALA A 30 -3.45 14.88 -6.82
C ALA A 30 -2.58 13.74 -7.38
N GLY A 31 -3.07 12.51 -7.22
CA GLY A 31 -2.45 11.29 -7.75
C GLY A 31 -2.25 10.21 -6.70
N ASN A 32 -1.52 9.16 -7.08
CA ASN A 32 -1.23 8.01 -6.23
C ASN A 32 0.15 8.15 -5.60
N TRP A 33 0.21 7.91 -4.30
CA TRP A 33 1.39 8.08 -3.47
C TRP A 33 1.64 6.82 -2.66
N VAL A 34 2.90 6.50 -2.43
CA VAL A 34 3.30 5.30 -1.70
C VAL A 34 4.37 5.61 -0.66
N SER A 35 4.25 4.96 0.50
CA SER A 35 5.30 4.86 1.49
C SER A 35 5.41 3.43 1.99
N THR A 36 6.63 3.00 2.32
CA THR A 36 6.87 1.70 2.94
C THR A 36 7.30 1.89 4.39
N LYS A 37 6.98 0.93 5.25
CA LYS A 37 7.40 0.95 6.65
C LYS A 37 7.65 -0.47 7.14
N ASN A 38 8.84 -0.71 7.68
CA ASN A 38 9.15 -1.98 8.32
C ASN A 38 8.22 -2.23 9.51
N SER A 39 7.89 -3.50 9.76
CA SER A 39 7.18 -3.86 10.99
C SER A 39 7.99 -3.42 12.21
N THR A 40 7.30 -2.83 13.17
CA THR A 40 7.89 -2.39 14.44
C THR A 40 7.82 -3.47 15.53
N PHE A 41 7.08 -4.55 15.29
CA PHE A 41 6.86 -5.61 16.28
C PHE A 41 7.94 -6.69 16.22
N SER A 42 8.22 -7.19 15.01
CA SER A 42 9.24 -8.19 14.77
C SER A 42 9.85 -7.99 13.39
N LYS A 43 11.12 -8.37 13.21
CA LYS A 43 11.70 -8.49 11.87
C LYS A 43 11.04 -9.60 11.06
N PHE A 44 10.50 -10.63 11.72
CA PHE A 44 9.76 -11.72 11.08
C PHE A 44 8.26 -11.45 11.06
N ASP A 45 7.91 -10.26 10.60
CA ASP A 45 6.56 -9.80 10.36
C ASP A 45 6.55 -8.99 9.07
N GLY A 46 5.40 -8.89 8.41
CA GLY A 46 5.27 -8.19 7.14
C GLY A 46 5.40 -6.67 7.30
N SER A 47 6.19 -6.07 6.43
CA SER A 47 6.31 -4.63 6.30
C SER A 47 5.08 -4.05 5.59
N ASP A 48 4.69 -2.84 5.97
CA ASP A 48 3.57 -2.11 5.37
C ASP A 48 3.96 -1.50 4.02
N TYR A 49 3.10 -1.67 3.01
CA TYR A 49 3.03 -0.90 1.78
C TYR A 49 1.78 -0.02 1.82
N ARG A 50 1.98 1.26 2.11
CA ARG A 50 0.91 2.25 2.31
C ARG A 50 0.70 3.04 1.05
N GLN A 51 -0.50 2.96 0.50
CA GLN A 51 -0.95 3.77 -0.63
C GLN A 51 -1.84 4.89 -0.12
N LEU A 52 -1.65 6.07 -0.71
CA LEU A 52 -2.49 7.25 -0.50
C LEU A 52 -2.87 7.78 -1.88
N LYS A 53 -4.15 7.64 -2.22
CA LYS A 53 -4.72 8.27 -3.41
C LYS A 53 -5.33 9.61 -3.02
N ILE A 54 -4.92 10.67 -3.70
CA ILE A 54 -5.44 12.02 -3.50
C ILE A 54 -6.17 12.46 -4.77
N GLU A 55 -7.44 12.83 -4.62
CA GLU A 55 -8.29 13.31 -5.71
C GLU A 55 -8.85 14.68 -5.36
N LYS A 56 -8.77 15.62 -6.30
CA LYS A 56 -9.41 16.92 -6.13
C LYS A 56 -10.93 16.75 -6.22
N ASN A 57 -11.65 17.31 -5.25
CA ASN A 57 -13.10 17.23 -5.12
C ASN A 57 -13.67 18.61 -4.79
N GLY A 58 -13.87 19.42 -5.83
CA GLY A 58 -14.23 20.84 -5.69
C GLY A 58 -13.13 21.64 -4.99
N ASP A 59 -13.50 22.32 -3.90
CA ASP A 59 -12.58 23.10 -3.05
C ASP A 59 -11.85 22.25 -1.98
N SER A 60 -12.02 20.94 -2.03
CA SER A 60 -11.44 19.98 -1.10
C SER A 60 -10.71 18.86 -1.84
N TYR A 61 -10.09 17.98 -1.07
CA TYR A 61 -9.44 16.76 -1.55
C TYR A 61 -10.08 15.56 -0.89
N LEU A 62 -10.35 14.52 -1.66
CA LEU A 62 -10.67 13.20 -1.16
C LEU A 62 -9.37 12.40 -1.05
N LEU A 63 -9.11 11.87 0.14
CA LEU A 63 -7.97 11.02 0.43
C LEU A 63 -8.47 9.60 0.63
N THR A 64 -7.88 8.63 -0.08
CA THR A 64 -8.13 7.21 0.11
C THR A 64 -6.83 6.52 0.50
N GLU A 65 -6.77 6.03 1.73
CA GLU A 65 -5.63 5.28 2.24
C GLU A 65 -5.90 3.78 2.17
N THR A 66 -4.90 3.04 1.69
CA THR A 66 -4.91 1.58 1.62
C THR A 66 -3.60 1.05 2.20
N ASN A 67 -3.68 0.12 3.14
CA ASN A 67 -2.48 -0.53 3.69
C ASN A 67 -2.44 -1.99 3.24
N ASN A 68 -1.32 -2.39 2.66
CA ASN A 68 -1.07 -3.74 2.17
C ASN A 68 0.14 -4.31 2.89
N HIS A 69 0.09 -5.57 3.32
CA HIS A 69 1.20 -6.21 4.01
C HIS A 69 1.04 -7.73 3.96
N TYR A 70 2.13 -8.45 4.21
CA TYR A 70 2.06 -9.85 4.55
C TYR A 70 1.61 -10.02 6.01
N ASN A 71 0.67 -10.91 6.26
CA ASN A 71 0.23 -11.29 7.59
C ASN A 71 0.52 -12.77 7.80
N LEU A 72 1.21 -13.12 8.88
CA LEU A 72 1.51 -14.50 9.21
C LEU A 72 0.24 -15.20 9.69
N LYS A 73 -0.20 -16.24 8.97
CA LYS A 73 -1.27 -17.14 9.39
C LYS A 73 -0.68 -18.45 9.82
N GLU A 74 -0.93 -18.82 11.06
CA GLU A 74 -0.41 -20.04 11.65
C GLU A 74 -1.56 -20.96 12.04
N LYS A 75 -1.43 -22.23 11.69
CA LYS A 75 -2.34 -23.28 12.13
C LYS A 75 -1.53 -24.32 12.88
N LYS A 76 -1.79 -24.44 14.19
CA LYS A 76 -1.19 -25.53 14.98
C LYS A 76 -1.72 -26.86 14.48
N ILE A 77 -0.81 -27.76 14.10
CA ILE A 77 -1.14 -29.11 13.61
C ILE A 77 -0.78 -30.21 14.61
N GLY A 78 0.07 -29.92 15.59
CA GLY A 78 0.46 -30.92 16.59
C GLY A 78 1.55 -30.41 17.54
N ASN A 79 2.22 -31.36 18.18
CA ASN A 79 3.43 -31.12 18.97
C ASN A 79 4.48 -32.19 18.66
N LYS A 80 5.76 -31.82 18.69
CA LYS A 80 6.90 -32.73 18.70
C LYS A 80 7.55 -32.66 20.08
N GLY A 81 7.18 -33.59 20.98
CA GLY A 81 7.47 -33.45 22.40
C GLY A 81 6.71 -32.26 23.00
N PHE A 82 7.41 -31.34 23.66
CA PHE A 82 6.82 -30.10 24.21
C PHE A 82 6.79 -28.93 23.20
N LEU A 83 7.34 -29.11 21.99
CA LEU A 83 7.39 -28.07 20.96
C LEU A 83 6.11 -28.09 20.11
N PRO A 84 5.33 -26.99 20.03
CA PRO A 84 4.20 -26.91 19.13
C PRO A 84 4.66 -26.85 17.66
N ILE A 85 3.94 -27.54 16.78
CA ILE A 85 4.20 -27.58 15.34
C ILE A 85 3.07 -26.88 14.59
N PHE A 86 3.44 -26.01 13.65
CA PHE A 86 2.53 -25.18 12.87
C PHE A 86 2.71 -25.40 11.37
N ASP A 87 1.61 -25.29 10.63
CA ASP A 87 1.65 -24.87 9.24
C ASP A 87 1.56 -23.35 9.19
N ALA A 88 2.49 -22.71 8.49
CA ALA A 88 2.61 -21.26 8.44
C ALA A 88 2.60 -20.73 7.01
N THR A 89 1.76 -19.72 6.78
CA THR A 89 1.69 -19.04 5.50
C THR A 89 1.64 -17.54 5.71
N PHE A 90 2.55 -16.80 5.09
CA PHE A 90 2.41 -15.36 4.96
C PHE A 90 1.39 -15.06 3.85
N VAL A 91 0.27 -14.47 4.23
CA VAL A 91 -0.82 -14.11 3.32
C VAL A 91 -0.74 -12.62 3.00
N TRP A 92 -0.63 -12.25 1.73
CA TRP A 92 -0.69 -10.85 1.30
C TRP A 92 -2.11 -10.33 1.46
N GLU A 93 -2.30 -9.35 2.35
CA GLU A 93 -3.60 -8.78 2.69
C GLU A 93 -3.64 -7.29 2.38
N THR A 94 -4.70 -6.87 1.70
CA THR A 94 -5.07 -5.47 1.52
C THR A 94 -6.15 -5.11 2.55
N LYS A 95 -5.85 -4.19 3.47
CA LYS A 95 -6.84 -3.69 4.42
C LYS A 95 -7.92 -2.90 3.68
N LYS A 96 -9.14 -2.90 4.22
CA LYS A 96 -10.25 -2.10 3.69
C LYS A 96 -9.81 -0.63 3.58
N PRO A 97 -9.99 0.01 2.41
CA PRO A 97 -9.62 1.41 2.25
C PRO A 97 -10.37 2.33 3.21
N THR A 98 -9.66 3.32 3.75
CA THR A 98 -10.24 4.37 4.58
C THR A 98 -10.25 5.69 3.82
N GLN A 99 -11.37 6.40 3.89
CA GLN A 99 -11.54 7.67 3.20
C GLN A 99 -11.68 8.82 4.18
N THR A 100 -11.07 9.95 3.84
CA THR A 100 -11.20 11.20 4.57
C THR A 100 -11.14 12.37 3.61
N SER A 101 -11.61 13.55 4.02
CA SER A 101 -11.46 14.78 3.26
C SER A 101 -10.30 15.61 3.79
N ALA A 102 -9.73 16.44 2.94
CA ALA A 102 -8.75 17.44 3.35
C ALA A 102 -8.98 18.76 2.63
N LYS A 103 -8.57 19.85 3.27
CA LYS A 103 -8.64 21.19 2.69
C LYS A 103 -7.27 21.83 2.65
N LEU A 104 -7.08 22.70 1.67
CA LEU A 104 -5.88 23.51 1.59
C LEU A 104 -5.86 24.48 2.78
N ARG A 105 -4.78 24.46 3.57
CA ARG A 105 -4.51 25.48 4.60
C ARG A 105 -3.66 26.61 4.03
N ASP A 106 -2.62 26.22 3.31
CA ASP A 106 -1.68 27.09 2.62
C ASP A 106 -1.25 26.44 1.32
N GLU A 107 -0.42 27.13 0.53
CA GLU A 107 0.00 26.68 -0.78
C GLU A 107 0.56 25.24 -0.81
N ASN A 108 1.19 24.78 0.27
CA ASN A 108 1.90 23.51 0.32
C ASN A 108 1.35 22.52 1.35
N THR A 109 0.25 22.85 2.04
CA THR A 109 -0.26 22.02 3.14
C THR A 109 -1.75 21.75 3.04
N LEU A 110 -2.11 20.46 3.03
CA LEU A 110 -3.48 20.02 3.28
C LEU A 110 -3.68 19.71 4.76
N VAL A 111 -4.87 20.01 5.26
CA VAL A 111 -5.34 19.63 6.60
C VAL A 111 -6.45 18.62 6.42
N VAL A 112 -6.27 17.45 7.01
CA VAL A 112 -7.26 16.38 6.99
C VAL A 112 -8.37 16.69 7.98
N ASP A 113 -9.61 16.67 7.49
CA ASP A 113 -10.81 16.84 8.31
C ASP A 113 -11.01 15.60 9.22
N GLY A 114 -11.30 15.81 10.50
CA GLY A 114 -11.50 14.73 11.48
C GLY A 114 -11.48 15.22 12.93
N THR A 115 -11.81 14.35 13.89
CA THR A 115 -12.14 14.69 15.29
C THR A 115 -11.04 15.40 16.09
N MET A 116 -9.82 15.56 15.57
CA MET A 116 -8.73 16.28 16.24
C MET A 116 -7.74 17.03 15.30
N ASN A 117 -8.05 17.41 14.06
CA ASN A 117 -7.15 18.23 13.20
C ASN A 117 -5.67 17.76 13.05
N MET A 118 -5.34 16.50 13.36
CA MET A 118 -3.95 16.11 13.69
C MET A 118 -3.12 15.52 12.53
N ALA A 119 -3.64 15.49 11.30
CA ALA A 119 -2.85 15.08 10.15
C ALA A 119 -2.75 16.24 9.14
N THR A 120 -1.53 16.73 8.95
CA THR A 120 -1.17 17.60 7.82
C THR A 120 -0.46 16.77 6.76
N ILE A 121 -0.75 17.08 5.51
CA ILE A 121 -0.04 16.55 4.34
C ILE A 121 0.69 17.73 3.72
N THR A 122 2.02 17.73 3.80
CA THR A 122 2.84 18.81 3.25
C THR A 122 3.51 18.33 1.97
N TYR A 123 3.34 19.08 0.88
CA TYR A 123 4.08 18.87 -0.36
C TYR A 123 5.48 19.46 -0.23
N VAL A 124 6.49 18.64 -0.50
CA VAL A 124 7.90 19.05 -0.46
C VAL A 124 8.36 19.29 -1.89
N GLU A 125 8.38 20.56 -2.31
CA GLU A 125 8.67 20.94 -3.70
C GLU A 125 10.07 20.50 -4.18
N LYS A 126 11.05 20.48 -3.26
CA LYS A 126 12.43 20.13 -3.56
C LYS A 126 12.58 18.73 -4.18
N ASP A 127 11.78 17.76 -3.73
CA ASP A 127 11.88 16.36 -4.14
C ASP A 127 10.57 15.79 -4.70
N GLY A 128 9.50 16.60 -4.72
CA GLY A 128 8.19 16.20 -5.23
C GLY A 128 7.52 15.12 -4.38
N THR A 129 7.78 15.08 -3.08
CA THR A 129 7.22 14.12 -2.14
C THR A 129 6.09 14.72 -1.28
N LEU A 130 5.35 13.85 -0.59
CA LEU A 130 4.47 14.26 0.50
C LEU A 130 5.04 13.85 1.84
N LEU A 131 5.00 14.76 2.81
CA LEU A 131 5.22 14.45 4.21
C LEU A 131 3.86 14.33 4.91
N VAL A 132 3.53 13.12 5.37
CA VAL A 132 2.33 12.83 6.16
C VAL A 132 2.76 12.44 7.57
N GLY A 133 2.61 13.37 8.52
CA GLY A 133 3.22 13.22 9.84
C GLY A 133 4.75 13.12 9.76
N LYS A 134 5.31 11.94 10.06
CA LYS A 134 6.75 11.65 9.95
C LYS A 134 7.11 10.79 8.74
N GLN A 135 6.13 10.45 7.91
CA GLN A 135 6.29 9.48 6.83
C GLN A 135 6.36 10.20 5.49
N VAL A 136 7.39 9.86 4.70
CA VAL A 136 7.58 10.39 3.36
C VAL A 136 6.90 9.47 2.36
N TYR A 137 6.06 10.05 1.52
CA TYR A 137 5.39 9.38 0.41
C TYR A 137 5.97 9.87 -0.90
N SER A 138 6.29 8.92 -1.78
CA SER A 138 6.74 9.18 -3.15
C SER A 138 5.62 8.86 -4.14
N LYS A 139 5.69 9.42 -5.36
CA LYS A 139 4.71 9.06 -6.39
C LYS A 139 4.75 7.57 -6.69
N GLU A 140 3.58 6.94 -6.66
CA GLU A 140 3.45 5.54 -7.01
C GLU A 140 3.66 5.35 -8.52
N LYS A 141 4.51 4.39 -8.87
CA LYS A 141 4.79 3.99 -10.24
C LYS A 141 4.24 2.59 -10.47
N GLU A 142 3.96 2.30 -11.74
CA GLU A 142 3.56 0.96 -12.16
C GLU A 142 4.60 -0.08 -11.69
N GLY A 143 4.11 -1.19 -11.12
CA GLY A 143 4.95 -2.27 -10.62
C GLY A 143 5.58 -2.07 -9.24
N ASN A 144 5.50 -0.88 -8.62
CA ASN A 144 6.09 -0.64 -7.29
C ASN A 144 5.61 -1.65 -6.23
N MET A 145 4.29 -1.88 -6.17
CA MET A 145 3.70 -2.82 -5.21
C MET A 145 4.16 -4.26 -5.45
N GLN A 146 4.20 -4.69 -6.71
CA GLN A 146 4.64 -6.04 -7.06
C GLN A 146 6.11 -6.24 -6.68
N LYS A 147 6.96 -5.26 -7.00
CA LYS A 147 8.38 -5.28 -6.63
C LYS A 147 8.56 -5.33 -5.10
N PHE A 148 7.82 -4.49 -4.37
CA PHE A 148 7.86 -4.51 -2.90
C PHE A 148 7.43 -5.87 -2.36
N LYS A 149 6.32 -6.42 -2.86
CA LYS A 149 5.81 -7.73 -2.45
C LYS A 149 6.86 -8.83 -2.67
N GLU A 150 7.52 -8.87 -3.82
CA GLU A 150 8.58 -9.83 -4.12
C GLU A 150 9.83 -9.66 -3.24
N GLU A 151 10.26 -8.42 -3.01
CA GLU A 151 11.38 -8.11 -2.10
C GLU A 151 11.06 -8.53 -0.67
N GLU A 152 9.81 -8.34 -0.24
CA GLU A 152 9.36 -8.71 1.09
C GLU A 152 9.23 -10.22 1.27
N GLN A 153 8.75 -10.95 0.26
CA GLN A 153 8.79 -12.42 0.26
C GLN A 153 10.22 -12.94 0.40
N LYS A 154 11.17 -12.39 -0.36
CA LYS A 154 12.59 -12.78 -0.27
C LYS A 154 13.15 -12.50 1.11
N ARG A 155 12.82 -11.34 1.70
CA ARG A 155 13.26 -10.96 3.04
C ARG A 155 12.73 -11.92 4.11
N LEU A 156 11.43 -12.22 4.08
CA LEU A 156 10.80 -13.15 5.04
C LEU A 156 11.33 -14.58 4.87
N GLN A 157 11.51 -15.04 3.62
CA GLN A 157 12.11 -16.34 3.34
C GLN A 157 13.55 -16.44 3.86
N ALA A 158 14.35 -15.39 3.66
CA ALA A 158 15.73 -15.35 4.16
C ALA A 158 15.80 -15.44 5.69
N LEU A 159 14.88 -14.78 6.41
CA LEU A 159 14.78 -14.88 7.86
C LEU A 159 14.37 -16.30 8.31
N TYR A 160 13.41 -16.92 7.62
CA TYR A 160 13.05 -18.32 7.88
C TYR A 160 14.22 -19.28 7.64
N ASP A 161 14.96 -19.10 6.55
CA ASP A 161 16.07 -19.97 6.20
C ASP A 161 17.25 -19.84 7.16
N ALA A 162 17.47 -18.63 7.69
CA ALA A 162 18.46 -18.34 8.71
C ALA A 162 18.03 -18.71 10.14
N ASP A 163 16.81 -19.24 10.33
CA ASP A 163 16.19 -19.47 11.64
C ASP A 163 16.14 -18.20 12.52
N ASP A 164 15.96 -17.04 11.88
CA ASP A 164 16.05 -15.73 12.50
C ASP A 164 14.67 -15.07 12.67
N MET A 165 13.75 -15.81 13.29
CA MET A 165 12.32 -15.51 13.31
C MET A 165 11.80 -14.95 14.65
N GLY A 166 12.72 -14.60 15.56
CA GLY A 166 12.38 -14.10 16.89
C GLY A 166 11.84 -15.19 17.80
N PHE A 167 10.54 -15.19 18.08
CA PHE A 167 9.90 -16.17 18.98
C PHE A 167 9.67 -17.54 18.34
N TYR A 168 9.85 -17.63 17.03
CA TYR A 168 9.66 -18.86 16.27
C TYR A 168 11.01 -19.51 15.94
N HIS A 169 10.97 -20.84 15.83
CA HIS A 169 12.10 -21.64 15.36
C HIS A 169 11.67 -22.48 14.17
N LYS A 170 12.60 -22.75 13.25
CA LYS A 170 12.36 -23.53 12.02
C LYS A 170 11.79 -24.90 12.32
N GLU A 171 12.23 -25.52 13.40
CA GLU A 171 11.71 -26.82 13.87
C GLU A 171 10.25 -26.79 14.32
N SER A 172 9.70 -25.61 14.60
CA SER A 172 8.28 -25.42 14.92
C SER A 172 7.39 -25.35 13.68
N PHE A 173 7.97 -25.30 12.48
CA PHE A 173 7.21 -25.26 11.23
C PHE A 173 7.26 -26.61 10.51
N ASN A 174 6.08 -27.18 10.27
CA ASN A 174 5.92 -28.31 9.34
C ASN A 174 5.91 -27.85 7.89
N SER A 175 5.33 -26.68 7.64
CA SER A 175 5.34 -26.03 6.34
C SER A 175 5.46 -24.52 6.50
N PHE A 176 6.10 -23.89 5.51
CA PHE A 176 6.24 -22.45 5.40
C PHE A 176 6.00 -22.03 3.95
N GLY A 177 5.21 -20.97 3.74
CA GLY A 177 4.91 -20.51 2.40
C GLY A 177 4.30 -19.12 2.32
N PHE A 178 3.92 -18.75 1.11
CA PHE A 178 3.31 -17.46 0.80
C PHE A 178 2.05 -17.67 -0.04
N SER A 179 1.05 -16.82 0.18
CA SER A 179 -0.14 -16.78 -0.67
C SER A 179 -0.70 -15.36 -0.75
N ASP A 180 -1.65 -15.17 -1.65
CA ASP A 180 -2.51 -13.99 -1.68
C ASP A 180 -3.79 -14.26 -0.90
N ALA A 181 -4.32 -13.23 -0.23
CA ALA A 181 -5.67 -13.31 0.31
C ALA A 181 -6.66 -13.59 -0.83
N PRO A 182 -7.75 -14.35 -0.59
CA PRO A 182 -8.79 -14.53 -1.58
C PRO A 182 -9.29 -13.15 -2.02
N THR A 183 -9.27 -12.87 -3.33
CA THR A 183 -10.02 -11.73 -3.86
C THR A 183 -11.48 -12.02 -3.60
N ASP A 184 -12.11 -11.31 -2.66
CA ASP A 184 -13.55 -11.39 -2.44
C ASP A 184 -14.24 -11.21 -3.80
N LYS A 185 -14.84 -12.29 -4.32
CA LYS A 185 -15.71 -12.24 -5.49
C LYS A 185 -16.96 -11.47 -5.05
N LYS A 186 -16.97 -10.16 -5.30
CA LYS A 186 -18.20 -9.37 -5.27
C LYS A 186 -19.01 -9.60 -6.54
#